data_AF-A0A7W5ZPW2-F1
#
_entry.id   AF-A0A7W5ZPW2-F1
#
_cell.length_a   1.000
_cell.length_b   1.000
_cell.length_c   1.000
_cell.angle_alpha   90.00
_cell.angle_beta   90.00
_cell.angle_gamma   90.00
#
_symmetry.space_group_name_H-M   'P 1'
#
loop_
_entity.id
_entity.type
_entity.pdbx_description
1 polymer ?
#
loop_
_entity_poly.entity_id
_entity_poly.type
_entity_poly.pdbx_seq_one_letter_code
_entity_poly.pdbx_strand_id
1 'polypeptide(L)'
;MIEFVQFNTKLTTILAASILTILKQFIIEHVFSDVQFLIGITLLFTLDNLSGTVKAFVKGEFDLPTYFKKTIVKIAAYAFFIGGVGILLKMKVDNQKAEWIQWVDDYLYMGVALAEFWSIVQNINAISPGLLPSWITKLFKDAAEKGQLSKPTFTP
;
A
#
# COMPACT_ATOMS: atom_id res chain seq x y z
N MET A 1 -29.02 -28.81 13.70
CA MET A 1 -28.26 -27.59 14.09
C MET A 1 -26.87 -27.56 13.44
N ILE A 2 -26.07 -28.64 13.55
CA ILE A 2 -24.73 -28.75 12.95
C ILE A 2 -24.75 -28.59 11.42
N GLU A 3 -25.71 -29.20 10.72
CA GLU A 3 -25.84 -29.10 9.25
C GLU A 3 -26.17 -27.67 8.78
N PHE A 4 -27.00 -26.93 9.52
CA PHE A 4 -27.34 -25.53 9.23
C PHE A 4 -26.12 -24.62 9.38
N VAL A 5 -25.31 -24.84 10.42
CA VAL A 5 -24.06 -24.11 10.62
C VAL A 5 -23.07 -24.42 9.49
N GLN A 6 -22.90 -25.70 9.13
CA GLN A 6 -22.02 -26.08 8.02
C GLN A 6 -22.47 -25.50 6.68
N PHE A 7 -23.77 -25.47 6.41
CA PHE A 7 -24.33 -24.85 5.21
C PHE A 7 -24.04 -23.36 5.16
N ASN A 8 -24.30 -22.62 6.24
CA ASN A 8 -24.01 -21.19 6.32
C ASN A 8 -22.51 -20.88 6.20
N THR A 9 -21.65 -21.68 6.83
CA THR A 9 -20.19 -21.51 6.71
C THR A 9 -19.71 -21.75 5.28
N LYS A 10 -20.24 -22.76 4.58
CA LYS A 10 -19.92 -23.01 3.17
C LYS A 10 -20.40 -21.86 2.28
N LEU A 11 -21.64 -21.40 2.49
CA LEU A 11 -22.21 -20.30 1.71
C LEU A 11 -21.42 -19.00 1.90
N THR A 12 -21.12 -18.64 3.14
CA THR A 12 -20.32 -17.44 3.46
C THR A 12 -18.89 -17.54 2.90
N THR A 13 -18.26 -18.73 2.96
CA THR A 13 -16.94 -18.96 2.36
C THR A 13 -16.97 -18.82 0.84
N ILE A 14 -17.99 -19.37 0.16
CA ILE A 14 -18.15 -19.25 -1.29
C ILE A 14 -18.40 -17.79 -1.69
N LEU A 15 -19.23 -17.06 -0.94
CA LEU A 15 -19.48 -15.63 -1.17
C LEU A 15 -18.21 -14.80 -0.98
N ALA A 16 -17.45 -15.04 0.08
CA ALA A 16 -16.17 -14.38 0.30
C ALA A 16 -15.18 -14.68 -0.83
N ALA A 17 -15.05 -15.95 -1.24
CA ALA A 17 -14.15 -16.36 -2.32
C ALA A 17 -14.56 -15.77 -3.69
N SER A 18 -15.85 -15.68 -3.98
CA SER A 18 -16.37 -15.09 -5.22
C SER A 18 -16.19 -13.58 -5.26
N ILE A 19 -16.41 -12.87 -4.15
CA ILE A 19 -16.07 -11.44 -4.03
C ILE A 19 -14.57 -11.21 -4.24
N LEU A 20 -13.71 -12.03 -3.60
CA LEU A 20 -12.26 -11.95 -3.78
C LEU A 20 -11.84 -12.24 -5.23
N THR A 21 -12.53 -13.16 -5.91
CA THR A 21 -12.26 -13.49 -7.31
C THR A 21 -12.66 -12.34 -8.24
N ILE A 22 -13.83 -11.74 -8.03
CA ILE A 22 -14.28 -10.55 -8.78
C ILE A 22 -13.32 -9.37 -8.54
N LEU A 23 -12.91 -9.15 -7.29
CA LEU A 23 -11.91 -8.14 -6.94
C LEU A 23 -10.58 -8.41 -7.65
N LYS A 24 -10.09 -9.66 -7.61
CA LYS A 24 -8.86 -10.05 -8.30
C LYS A 24 -8.97 -9.76 -9.80
N GLN A 25 -10.08 -10.15 -10.42
CA GLN A 25 -10.30 -9.95 -11.85
C GLN A 25 -10.39 -8.47 -12.20
N PHE A 26 -11.12 -7.69 -11.41
CA PHE A 26 -11.17 -6.23 -11.53
C PHE A 26 -9.77 -5.61 -11.42
N ILE A 27 -8.96 -6.03 -10.44
CA ILE A 27 -7.59 -5.51 -10.26
C ILE A 27 -6.72 -5.83 -11.50
N ILE A 28 -6.74 -7.06 -11.97
CA ILE A 28 -5.93 -7.51 -13.12
C ILE A 28 -6.38 -6.82 -14.41
N GLU A 29 -7.69 -6.73 -14.65
CA GLU A 29 -8.22 -6.24 -15.91
C GLU A 29 -8.35 -4.73 -15.96
N HIS A 30 -8.67 -4.08 -14.84
CA HIS A 30 -9.10 -2.68 -14.78
C HIS A 30 -8.11 -1.75 -14.11
N VAL A 31 -7.19 -2.30 -13.30
CA VAL A 31 -6.41 -1.46 -12.41
C VAL A 31 -4.93 -1.41 -12.78
N PHE A 32 -4.34 -2.50 -13.28
CA PHE A 32 -2.91 -2.51 -13.62
C PHE A 32 -2.58 -3.22 -14.91
N SER A 33 -1.84 -2.53 -15.78
CA SER A 33 -1.09 -3.15 -16.87
C SER A 33 0.29 -3.68 -16.43
N ASP A 34 0.80 -3.29 -15.25
CA ASP A 34 2.11 -3.71 -14.73
C ASP A 34 1.99 -4.48 -13.40
N VAL A 35 2.06 -5.82 -13.50
CA VAL A 35 2.01 -6.75 -12.36
C VAL A 35 3.26 -6.66 -11.48
N GLN A 36 4.42 -6.28 -12.05
CA GLN A 36 5.68 -6.22 -11.29
C GLN A 36 5.63 -5.10 -10.25
N PHE A 37 4.99 -3.99 -10.61
CA PHE A 37 4.80 -2.87 -9.69
C PHE A 37 3.90 -3.24 -8.49
N LEU A 38 2.81 -3.97 -8.72
CA LEU A 38 1.92 -4.45 -7.66
C LEU A 38 2.66 -5.36 -6.67
N ILE A 39 3.53 -6.23 -7.17
CA ILE A 39 4.41 -7.07 -6.34
C ILE A 39 5.31 -6.17 -5.47
N GLY A 40 5.88 -5.12 -6.05
CA GLY A 40 6.71 -4.13 -5.33
C GLY A 40 5.98 -3.44 -4.18
N ILE A 41 4.78 -2.87 -4.43
CA ILE A 41 3.96 -2.27 -3.36
C ILE A 41 3.61 -3.31 -2.30
N THR A 42 3.20 -4.51 -2.71
CA THR A 42 2.79 -5.58 -1.78
C THR A 42 3.94 -5.97 -0.85
N LEU A 43 5.17 -6.06 -1.38
CA LEU A 43 6.37 -6.32 -0.58
C LEU A 43 6.65 -5.17 0.40
N LEU A 44 6.59 -3.91 -0.03
CA LEU A 44 6.77 -2.75 0.84
C LEU A 44 5.73 -2.71 1.97
N PHE A 45 4.46 -2.89 1.63
CA PHE A 45 3.37 -2.97 2.60
C PHE A 45 3.58 -4.11 3.61
N THR A 46 4.07 -5.27 3.14
CA THR A 46 4.36 -6.41 4.02
C THR A 46 5.48 -6.08 5.00
N LEU A 47 6.57 -5.46 4.52
CA LEU A 47 7.68 -5.00 5.35
C LEU A 47 7.25 -3.91 6.35
N ASP A 48 6.36 -2.99 5.95
CA ASP A 48 5.81 -1.99 6.85
C ASP A 48 4.99 -2.64 7.98
N ASN A 49 4.10 -3.57 7.67
CA ASN A 49 3.32 -4.27 8.69
C ASN A 49 4.23 -5.09 9.63
N LEU A 50 5.25 -5.75 9.11
CA LEU A 50 6.23 -6.48 9.92
C LEU A 50 7.00 -5.52 10.84
N SER A 51 7.56 -4.44 10.31
CA SER A 51 8.32 -3.45 11.09
C SER A 51 7.44 -2.75 12.14
N GLY A 52 6.19 -2.43 11.80
CA GLY A 52 5.21 -1.84 12.71
C GLY A 52 4.76 -2.80 13.81
N THR A 53 4.70 -4.10 13.50
CA THR A 53 4.41 -5.17 14.46
C THR A 53 5.58 -5.33 15.44
N VAL A 54 6.82 -5.44 14.92
CA VAL A 54 8.03 -5.48 15.76
C VAL A 54 8.10 -4.25 16.68
N LYS A 55 7.82 -3.06 16.15
CA LYS A 55 7.74 -1.83 16.95
C LYS A 55 6.76 -1.95 18.11
N ALA A 56 5.55 -2.44 17.88
CA ALA A 56 4.56 -2.64 18.96
C ALA A 56 5.06 -3.60 20.03
N PHE A 57 5.64 -4.72 19.60
CA PHE A 57 6.20 -5.70 20.52
C PHE A 57 7.30 -5.09 21.39
N VAL A 58 8.24 -4.36 20.79
CA VAL A 58 9.33 -3.68 21.52
C VAL A 58 8.80 -2.63 22.50
N LYS A 59 7.73 -1.90 22.14
CA LYS A 59 7.15 -0.85 22.98
C LYS A 59 6.12 -1.35 23.99
N GLY A 60 5.74 -2.63 23.95
CA GLY A 60 4.68 -3.18 24.80
C GLY A 60 3.27 -2.67 24.45
N GLU A 61 3.08 -2.15 23.24
CA GLU A 61 1.82 -1.55 22.75
C GLU A 61 1.06 -2.49 21.80
N PHE A 62 1.34 -3.80 21.85
CA PHE A 62 0.74 -4.75 20.92
C PHE A 62 -0.73 -5.02 21.26
N ASP A 63 -1.61 -4.54 20.39
CA ASP A 63 -3.05 -4.80 20.43
C ASP A 63 -3.55 -5.34 19.08
N LEU A 64 -3.77 -6.66 19.01
CA LEU A 64 -4.11 -7.36 17.77
C LEU A 64 -5.35 -6.78 17.05
N PRO A 65 -6.48 -6.46 17.73
CA PRO A 65 -7.63 -5.82 17.10
C PRO A 65 -7.31 -4.47 16.45
N THR A 66 -6.56 -3.60 17.14
CA THR A 66 -6.15 -2.29 16.59
C THR A 66 -5.23 -2.46 15.40
N TYR A 67 -4.28 -3.40 15.46
CA TYR A 67 -3.38 -3.71 14.35
C TYR A 67 -4.14 -4.20 13.12
N PHE A 68 -4.99 -5.21 13.31
CA PHE A 68 -5.81 -5.77 12.24
C PHE A 68 -6.71 -4.71 11.60
N LYS A 69 -7.35 -3.84 12.42
CA LYS A 69 -8.14 -2.71 11.93
C LYS A 69 -7.30 -1.75 11.07
N LYS A 70 -6.11 -1.35 11.54
CA LYS A 70 -5.22 -0.46 10.79
C LYS A 70 -4.78 -1.08 9.47
N THR A 71 -4.41 -2.37 9.47
CA THR A 71 -4.02 -3.11 8.27
C THR A 71 -5.16 -3.19 7.26
N ILE A 72 -6.39 -3.54 7.68
CA ILE A 72 -7.56 -3.55 6.80
C ILE A 72 -7.85 -2.19 6.20
N VAL A 73 -7.85 -1.14 7.03
CA VAL A 73 -8.10 0.23 6.56
C VAL A 73 -7.06 0.65 5.53
N LYS A 74 -5.79 0.30 5.74
CA LYS A 74 -4.70 0.59 4.81
C LYS A 74 -4.88 -0.16 3.49
N ILE A 75 -5.22 -1.45 3.54
CA ILE A 75 -5.53 -2.26 2.34
C ILE A 75 -6.70 -1.65 1.56
N ALA A 76 -7.79 -1.29 2.23
CA ALA A 76 -8.96 -0.72 1.60
C ALA A 76 -8.64 0.65 0.97
N ALA A 77 -7.94 1.52 1.68
CA ALA A 77 -7.52 2.83 1.16
C ALA A 77 -6.66 2.69 -0.09
N TYR A 78 -5.70 1.76 -0.08
CA TYR A 78 -4.85 1.51 -1.23
C TYR A 78 -5.64 0.92 -2.38
N ALA A 79 -6.49 -0.07 -2.15
CA ALA A 79 -7.35 -0.63 -3.18
C ALA A 79 -8.22 0.43 -3.87
N PHE A 80 -8.80 1.38 -3.10
CA PHE A 80 -9.55 2.49 -3.67
C PHE A 80 -8.67 3.47 -4.46
N PHE A 81 -7.53 3.86 -3.91
CA PHE A 81 -6.62 4.79 -4.57
C PHE A 81 -6.13 4.21 -5.89
N ILE A 82 -5.54 3.03 -5.83
CA ILE A 82 -5.02 2.27 -6.97
C ILE A 82 -6.14 2.01 -7.99
N GLY A 83 -7.32 1.56 -7.55
CA GLY A 83 -8.49 1.37 -8.43
C GLY A 83 -8.90 2.65 -9.15
N GLY A 84 -8.89 3.78 -8.45
CA GLY A 84 -9.14 5.10 -9.01
C GLY A 84 -8.10 5.51 -10.06
N VAL A 85 -6.81 5.28 -9.77
CA VAL A 85 -5.72 5.52 -10.74
C VAL A 85 -5.91 4.68 -12.00
N GLY A 86 -6.21 3.39 -11.86
CA GLY A 86 -6.47 2.51 -13.00
C GLY A 86 -7.64 2.96 -13.88
N ILE A 87 -8.72 3.46 -13.27
CA ILE A 87 -9.85 4.05 -14.00
C ILE A 87 -9.39 5.32 -14.75
N LEU A 88 -8.67 6.23 -14.07
CA LEU A 88 -8.14 7.46 -14.68
C LEU A 88 -7.26 7.15 -15.91
N LEU A 89 -6.33 6.20 -15.78
CA LEU A 89 -5.41 5.79 -16.86
C LEU A 89 -6.13 5.23 -18.11
N LYS A 90 -7.37 4.76 -17.94
CA LYS A 90 -8.20 4.22 -19.02
C LYS A 90 -9.15 5.22 -19.64
N MET A 91 -9.31 6.40 -19.04
CA MET A 91 -10.14 7.46 -19.61
C MET A 91 -9.57 7.92 -20.95
N LYS A 92 -10.44 7.94 -21.97
CA LYS A 92 -10.12 8.46 -23.30
C LYS A 92 -10.97 9.68 -23.56
N VAL A 93 -10.37 10.70 -24.15
CA VAL A 93 -11.07 11.85 -24.73
C VAL A 93 -10.89 11.75 -26.23
N ASP A 94 -11.98 11.74 -26.98
CA ASP A 94 -11.97 11.57 -28.46
C ASP A 94 -11.16 10.35 -28.95
N ASN A 95 -11.33 9.20 -28.30
CA ASN A 95 -10.59 7.95 -28.57
C ASN A 95 -9.06 8.02 -28.39
N GLN A 96 -8.51 9.15 -27.96
CA GLN A 96 -7.11 9.30 -27.61
C GLN A 96 -6.91 9.19 -26.10
N LYS A 97 -5.76 8.64 -25.68
CA LYS A 97 -5.35 8.73 -24.27
C LYS A 97 -5.09 10.20 -23.98
N ALA A 98 -5.70 10.73 -22.93
CA ALA A 98 -5.43 12.11 -22.53
C ALA A 98 -3.95 12.23 -22.11
N GLU A 99 -3.19 13.12 -22.75
CA GLU A 99 -1.74 13.28 -22.49
C GLU A 99 -1.45 13.66 -21.03
N TRP A 100 -2.36 14.41 -20.40
CA TRP A 100 -2.28 14.76 -18.97
C TRP A 100 -2.47 13.57 -18.02
N ILE A 101 -2.74 12.36 -18.53
CA ILE A 101 -2.90 11.14 -17.74
C ILE A 101 -1.63 10.27 -17.77
N GLN A 102 -0.69 10.51 -18.70
CA GLN A 102 0.52 9.68 -18.82
C GLN A 102 1.50 9.80 -17.64
N TRP A 103 1.62 10.98 -17.02
CA TRP A 103 2.49 11.18 -15.86
C TRP A 103 1.89 10.63 -14.56
N VAL A 104 0.59 10.33 -14.55
CA VAL A 104 -0.16 9.92 -13.36
C VAL A 104 0.25 8.53 -12.89
N ASP A 105 0.64 7.65 -13.81
CA ASP A 105 1.02 6.27 -13.52
C ASP A 105 2.26 6.23 -12.61
N ASP A 106 3.39 6.74 -13.11
CA ASP A 106 4.68 6.68 -12.40
C ASP A 106 4.69 7.48 -11.09
N TYR A 107 4.05 8.66 -11.06
CA TYR A 107 4.09 9.54 -9.89
C TYR A 107 3.20 9.07 -8.73
N LEU A 108 1.98 8.62 -9.02
CA LEU A 108 1.06 8.19 -7.95
C LEU A 108 1.52 6.88 -7.31
N TYR A 109 2.07 5.99 -8.13
CA TYR A 109 2.69 4.75 -7.72
C TYR A 109 3.96 4.96 -6.92
N MET A 110 4.86 5.84 -7.37
CA MET A 110 6.02 6.26 -6.59
C MET A 110 5.60 6.87 -5.25
N GLY A 111 4.55 7.70 -5.22
CA GLY A 111 4.02 8.29 -3.99
C GLY A 111 3.61 7.25 -2.95
N VAL A 112 2.89 6.20 -3.35
CA VAL A 112 2.51 5.09 -2.46
C VAL A 112 3.74 4.34 -1.95
N ALA A 113 4.69 4.04 -2.83
CA ALA A 113 5.92 3.34 -2.46
C ALA A 113 6.77 4.16 -1.47
N LEU A 114 6.87 5.48 -1.68
CA LEU A 114 7.58 6.40 -0.79
C LEU A 114 6.89 6.50 0.58
N ALA A 115 5.56 6.55 0.62
CA ALA A 115 4.80 6.58 1.86
C ALA A 115 5.00 5.29 2.69
N GLU A 116 4.97 4.13 2.05
CA GLU A 116 5.23 2.84 2.71
C GLU A 116 6.66 2.76 3.24
N PHE A 117 7.64 3.13 2.41
CA PHE A 117 9.04 3.10 2.82
C PHE A 117 9.32 4.09 3.96
N TRP A 118 8.71 5.27 3.93
CA TRP A 118 8.81 6.24 5.02
C TRP A 118 8.25 5.68 6.34
N SER A 119 7.12 4.98 6.30
CA SER A 119 6.55 4.31 7.47
C SER A 119 7.51 3.25 8.05
N ILE A 120 8.21 2.48 7.20
CA ILE A 120 9.27 1.55 7.62
C ILE A 120 10.39 2.30 8.34
N VAL A 121 10.89 3.41 7.76
CA VAL A 121 11.94 4.25 8.36
C VAL A 121 11.52 4.78 9.74
N GLN A 122 10.26 5.23 9.89
CA GLN A 122 9.72 5.66 11.17
C GLN A 122 9.67 4.52 12.18
N ASN A 123 9.27 3.32 11.76
CA ASN A 123 9.25 2.15 12.63
C ASN A 123 10.66 1.76 13.11
N ILE A 124 11.64 1.76 12.22
CA ILE A 124 13.05 1.49 12.55
C ILE A 124 13.57 2.50 13.58
N ASN A 125 13.39 3.80 13.33
CA ASN A 125 13.83 4.84 14.27
C ASN A 125 13.11 4.77 15.62
N ALA A 126 11.87 4.31 15.65
CA ALA A 126 11.11 4.14 16.89
C ALA A 126 11.58 2.92 17.70
N ILE A 127 12.12 1.88 17.03
CA ILE A 127 12.70 0.69 17.67
C ILE A 127 14.12 0.98 18.15
N SER A 128 14.94 1.60 17.31
CA SER A 128 16.35 1.91 17.59
C SER A 128 16.68 3.33 17.14
N PRO A 129 16.47 4.34 18.02
CA PRO A 129 16.79 5.72 17.71
C PRO A 129 18.27 5.88 17.37
N GLY A 130 18.57 6.52 16.25
CA GLY A 130 19.94 6.76 15.79
C GLY A 130 20.55 5.65 14.93
N LEU A 131 19.82 4.56 14.67
CA LEU A 131 20.29 3.52 13.74
C LEU A 131 20.41 4.07 12.30
N LEU A 132 19.49 4.94 11.90
CA LEU A 132 19.52 5.61 10.60
C LEU A 132 20.05 7.04 10.74
N PRO A 133 21.00 7.47 9.88
CA PRO A 133 21.42 8.86 9.81
C PRO A 133 20.25 9.83 9.57
N SER A 134 20.31 11.01 10.18
CA SER A 134 19.26 12.03 10.09
C SER A 134 18.99 12.53 8.67
N TRP A 135 19.98 12.47 7.78
CA TRP A 135 19.79 12.82 6.37
C TRP A 135 18.91 11.80 5.63
N ILE A 136 18.99 10.51 5.97
CA ILE A 136 18.14 9.46 5.39
C ILE A 136 16.70 9.70 5.82
N THR A 137 16.50 9.97 7.10
CA THR A 137 15.15 10.16 7.65
C THR A 137 14.51 11.41 7.08
N LYS A 138 15.26 12.51 6.95
CA LYS A 138 14.78 13.73 6.29
C LYS A 138 14.48 13.51 4.80
N LEU A 139 15.35 12.80 4.07
CA LEU A 139 15.17 12.52 2.65
C LEU A 139 13.83 11.83 2.37
N PHE A 140 13.54 10.74 3.09
CA PHE A 140 12.32 9.97 2.87
C PHE A 140 11.06 10.64 3.42
N LYS A 141 11.18 11.44 4.49
CA LYS A 141 10.09 12.30 4.95
C LYS A 141 9.70 13.30 3.86
N ASP A 142 10.67 14.07 3.36
CA ASP A 142 10.44 15.09 2.35
C ASP A 142 9.91 14.47 1.06
N ALA A 143 10.41 13.28 0.69
CA ALA A 143 9.95 12.57 -0.50
C ALA A 143 8.51 12.06 -0.37
N ALA A 144 8.12 11.54 0.80
CA ALA A 144 6.75 11.10 1.06
C ALA A 144 5.76 12.29 1.08
N GLU A 145 6.16 13.44 1.62
CA GLU A 145 5.32 14.65 1.67
C GLU A 145 5.18 15.33 0.31
N LYS A 146 6.26 15.35 -0.50
CA LYS A 146 6.30 16.08 -1.77
C LYS A 146 6.07 15.20 -3.01
N GLY A 147 6.06 13.87 -2.85
CA GLY A 147 5.94 12.91 -3.94
C GLY A 147 7.16 12.87 -4.88
N GLN A 148 8.35 13.28 -4.40
CA GLN A 148 9.56 13.36 -5.22
C GLN A 148 10.84 13.16 -4.40
N LEU A 149 11.76 12.35 -4.90
CA LEU A 149 13.09 12.17 -4.31
C LEU A 149 14.03 13.28 -4.78
N SER A 150 14.44 14.14 -3.86
CA SER A 150 15.45 15.17 -4.13
C SER A 150 16.84 14.61 -3.83
N LYS A 151 17.81 14.79 -4.75
CA LYS A 151 19.18 14.36 -4.50
C LYS A 151 19.74 15.13 -3.29
N PRO A 152 20.24 14.45 -2.23
CA PRO A 152 20.85 15.14 -1.12
C PRO A 152 22.11 15.88 -1.58
N THR A 153 22.17 17.18 -1.27
CA THR A 153 23.35 18.02 -1.52
C THR A 153 24.27 17.89 -0.32
N PHE A 154 25.31 17.08 -0.46
CA PHE A 154 26.38 17.03 0.53
C PHE A 154 27.34 18.17 0.24
N THR A 155 27.36 19.17 1.12
CA THR A 155 28.47 20.12 1.18
C THR A 155 29.62 19.41 1.91
N PRO A 156 30.80 19.27 1.27
CA PRO A 156 31.95 18.61 1.88
C PRO A 156 32.45 19.34 3.12
#